data_AF-A0A914K4A2-F1
#
_entry.id   AF-A0A914K4A2-F1
#
_cell.length_a   1.000
_cell.length_b   1.000
_cell.length_c   1.000
_cell.angle_alpha   90.00
_cell.angle_beta   90.00
_cell.angle_gamma   90.00
#
_symmetry.space_group_name_H-M   'P 1'
#
loop_
_entity.id
_entity.type
_entity.pdbx_description
1 polymer ?
#
loop_
_entity_poly.entity_id
_entity_poly.type
_entity_poly.pdbx_seq_one_letter_code
_entity_poly.pdbx_strand_id
1 'polypeptide(L)'
;MSSSPNNELPRSSTRGNPIPAGKKVVRSELQGILPSLVRQQAPTSNVLELPQPMEYVSHSNHHPPTASRPNAAGDIKLDFVSELRLSPKMTKLEDVYIVSAVRTPIASFRGSFKTLTSVDLGVIVAKEAISRAGIKPENVEETITGSVLTANCGQNVSRQIALKSGIPESSNAFTVNKVCSSSLKALILATQSQQLGVRKISLVVGTE
;
A
#
# COMPACT_ATOMS: atom_id res chain seq x y z
N MET A 1 -38.14 -32.48 -44.39
CA MET A 1 -39.43 -31.81 -44.10
C MET A 1 -39.65 -31.98 -42.61
N SER A 2 -39.68 -30.99 -41.73
CA SER A 2 -40.05 -29.58 -41.84
C SER A 2 -39.61 -28.83 -40.58
N SER A 3 -39.08 -27.62 -40.79
CA SER A 3 -39.17 -26.42 -39.93
C SER A 3 -38.70 -26.45 -38.46
N SER A 4 -37.53 -25.84 -38.25
CA SER A 4 -37.11 -25.14 -37.03
C SER A 4 -38.13 -24.08 -36.58
N PRO A 5 -38.24 -23.79 -35.27
CA PRO A 5 -38.66 -22.49 -34.77
C PRO A 5 -37.45 -21.71 -34.24
N ASN A 6 -37.28 -20.51 -34.79
CA ASN A 6 -36.32 -19.49 -34.39
C ASN A 6 -36.48 -19.15 -32.88
N ASN A 7 -35.41 -19.31 -32.11
CA ASN A 7 -35.31 -18.72 -30.77
C ASN A 7 -34.30 -17.56 -30.84
N GLU A 8 -34.78 -16.43 -31.37
CA GLU A 8 -34.04 -15.16 -31.34
C GLU A 8 -34.02 -14.63 -29.90
N LEU A 9 -32.85 -14.67 -29.28
CA LEU A 9 -32.57 -13.93 -28.05
C LEU A 9 -32.76 -12.43 -28.32
N PRO A 10 -33.42 -11.66 -27.43
CA PRO A 10 -33.57 -10.23 -27.60
C PRO A 10 -32.18 -9.57 -27.57
N ARG A 11 -31.75 -9.04 -28.71
CA ARG A 11 -30.55 -8.19 -28.82
C ARG A 11 -30.80 -6.95 -27.97
N SER A 12 -30.22 -6.89 -26.77
CA SER A 12 -30.22 -5.70 -25.93
C SER A 12 -29.53 -4.56 -26.68
N SER A 13 -30.32 -3.63 -27.22
CA SER A 13 -29.83 -2.40 -27.83
C SER A 13 -29.34 -1.44 -26.76
N THR A 14 -28.15 -1.67 -26.23
CA THR A 14 -27.38 -0.63 -25.58
C THR A 14 -26.18 -0.36 -26.45
N ARG A 15 -26.40 0.44 -27.52
CA ARG A 15 -25.34 1.23 -28.12
C ARG A 15 -24.85 2.17 -27.02
N GLY A 16 -23.89 1.72 -26.23
CA GLY A 16 -23.14 2.62 -25.35
C GLY A 16 -22.45 3.63 -26.25
N ASN A 17 -22.85 4.89 -26.14
CA ASN A 17 -22.24 5.98 -26.88
C ASN A 17 -20.72 5.94 -26.69
N PRO A 18 -19.92 6.14 -27.77
CA PRO A 18 -18.48 6.25 -27.65
C PRO A 18 -18.13 7.40 -26.68
N ILE A 19 -17.25 7.11 -25.72
CA ILE A 19 -16.73 8.09 -24.77
C ILE A 19 -16.04 9.21 -25.58
N PRO A 20 -16.46 10.48 -25.46
CA PRO A 20 -15.86 11.55 -26.23
C PRO A 20 -14.39 11.73 -25.83
N ALA A 21 -13.51 11.70 -26.83
CA ALA A 21 -12.10 11.99 -26.68
C ALA A 21 -11.87 13.42 -26.16
N GLY A 22 -11.05 13.54 -25.13
CA GLY A 22 -10.25 14.72 -24.81
C GLY A 22 -10.98 16.06 -24.70
N LYS A 23 -11.58 16.36 -23.54
CA LYS A 23 -11.60 17.75 -23.05
C LYS A 23 -10.31 17.98 -22.27
N LYS A 24 -9.40 18.78 -22.82
CA LYS A 24 -8.30 19.37 -22.06
C LYS A 24 -8.93 20.19 -20.94
N VAL A 25 -8.85 19.70 -19.70
CA VAL A 25 -9.12 20.53 -18.53
C VAL A 25 -7.99 21.54 -18.46
N VAL A 26 -8.30 22.79 -18.77
CA VAL A 26 -7.36 23.90 -18.74
C VAL A 26 -6.98 24.12 -17.28
N ARG A 27 -5.66 24.21 -17.02
CA ARG A 27 -5.04 24.38 -15.69
C ARG A 27 -5.59 25.55 -14.86
N SER A 28 -6.40 26.44 -15.43
CA SER A 28 -6.92 27.66 -14.79
C SER A 28 -8.19 27.46 -13.96
N GLU A 29 -8.94 26.37 -14.11
CA GLU A 29 -10.22 26.19 -13.37
C GLU A 29 -10.07 25.47 -12.02
N LEU A 30 -8.92 24.84 -11.74
CA LEU A 30 -8.65 24.19 -10.46
C LEU A 30 -8.06 25.12 -9.38
N GLN A 31 -7.68 26.35 -9.74
CA GLN A 31 -7.07 27.29 -8.80
C GLN A 31 -8.09 27.99 -7.88
N GLY A 32 -9.39 27.93 -8.18
CA GLY A 32 -10.43 28.72 -7.49
C GLY A 32 -11.26 27.99 -6.43
N ILE A 33 -11.23 26.65 -6.38
CA ILE A 33 -12.18 25.86 -5.54
C ILE A 33 -11.51 25.29 -4.28
N LEU A 34 -10.18 25.24 -4.22
CA LEU A 34 -9.43 24.62 -3.12
C LEU A 34 -9.25 25.46 -1.83
N PRO A 35 -9.34 26.81 -1.79
CA PRO A 35 -9.14 27.53 -0.52
C PRO A 35 -10.37 27.57 0.42
N SER A 36 -11.58 27.26 -0.05
CA SER A 36 -12.80 27.44 0.77
C SER A 36 -13.21 26.20 1.57
N LEU A 37 -12.81 24.98 1.17
CA LEU A 37 -13.15 23.75 1.91
C LEU A 37 -12.17 23.40 3.04
N VAL A 38 -10.93 23.88 3.00
CA VAL A 38 -9.92 23.56 4.03
C VAL A 38 -10.10 24.40 5.31
N ARG A 39 -10.94 25.44 5.27
CA ARG A 39 -11.12 26.37 6.40
C ARG A 39 -12.28 26.02 7.35
N GLN A 40 -13.12 25.04 7.04
CA GLN A 40 -14.31 24.70 7.86
C GLN A 40 -14.12 23.53 8.85
N GLN A 41 -12.92 22.99 9.04
CA GLN A 41 -12.67 21.90 10.00
C GLN A 41 -11.43 22.12 10.86
N ALA A 42 -11.26 23.32 11.41
CA ALA A 42 -10.42 23.50 12.59
C ALA A 42 -11.32 23.43 13.84
N PRO A 43 -11.25 22.37 14.66
CA PRO A 43 -11.93 22.38 15.96
C PRO A 43 -11.29 23.44 16.86
N THR A 44 -12.12 24.35 17.35
CA THR A 44 -11.77 25.36 18.36
C THR A 44 -11.37 24.68 19.67
N SER A 45 -10.17 25.02 20.15
CA SER A 45 -9.70 24.98 21.54
C SER A 45 -10.33 23.94 22.48
N ASN A 46 -9.65 22.81 22.66
CA ASN A 46 -9.52 22.18 23.98
C ASN A 46 -8.09 21.63 24.07
N VAL A 47 -7.31 22.22 24.97
CA VAL A 47 -5.96 21.76 25.32
C VAL A 47 -6.14 20.44 26.07
N LEU A 48 -5.86 19.32 25.42
CA LEU A 48 -5.61 18.07 26.12
C LEU A 48 -4.21 18.17 26.73
N GLU A 49 -4.15 18.44 28.04
CA GLU A 49 -2.91 18.31 28.81
C GLU A 49 -2.35 16.90 28.61
N LEU A 50 -1.08 16.82 28.20
CA LEU A 50 -0.35 15.56 28.18
C LEU A 50 -0.26 15.06 29.62
N PRO A 51 -0.63 13.79 29.92
CA PRO A 51 -0.44 13.24 31.25
C PRO A 51 1.05 13.30 31.59
N GLN A 52 1.36 13.82 32.77
CA GLN A 52 2.72 13.85 33.30
C GLN A 52 3.31 12.44 33.29
N PRO A 53 4.60 12.27 32.95
CA PRO A 53 5.20 10.95 32.87
C PRO A 53 5.14 10.26 34.25
N MET A 54 4.49 9.11 34.30
CA MET A 54 4.47 8.24 35.48
C MET A 54 5.90 7.84 35.85
N GLU A 55 6.29 8.11 37.09
CA GLU A 55 7.52 7.57 37.69
C GLU A 55 7.53 6.04 37.54
N TYR A 56 8.56 5.53 36.87
CA TYR A 56 8.81 4.10 36.78
C TYR A 56 9.36 3.59 38.11
N VAL A 57 8.52 2.99 38.94
CA VAL A 57 8.95 2.32 40.18
C VAL A 57 9.61 0.99 39.81
N SER A 58 10.94 0.95 39.80
CA SER A 58 11.71 -0.27 39.55
C SER A 58 11.68 -1.20 40.77
N HIS A 59 10.91 -2.28 40.70
CA HIS A 59 11.08 -3.43 41.58
C HIS A 59 11.92 -4.51 40.89
N SER A 60 13.22 -4.52 41.14
CA SER A 60 14.04 -5.75 41.17
C SER A 60 15.42 -5.48 41.76
N ASN A 61 15.73 -6.21 42.83
CA ASN A 61 17.08 -6.32 43.37
C ASN A 61 17.93 -7.15 42.40
N HIS A 62 18.66 -6.47 41.50
CA HIS A 62 19.85 -7.01 40.85
C HIS A 62 20.88 -5.90 40.79
N HIS A 63 21.99 -6.09 41.49
CA HIS A 63 23.09 -5.14 41.56
C HIS A 63 23.99 -5.35 40.33
N PRO A 64 24.08 -4.40 39.37
CA PRO A 64 25.13 -4.46 38.36
C PRO A 64 26.49 -4.09 39.00
N PRO A 65 27.61 -4.68 38.56
CA PRO A 65 28.92 -4.33 39.10
C PRO A 65 29.24 -2.86 38.84
N THR A 66 29.79 -2.21 39.87
CA THR A 66 30.16 -0.79 39.90
C THR A 66 31.29 -0.49 38.91
N ALA A 67 30.92 -0.02 37.71
CA ALA A 67 31.84 0.71 36.86
C ALA A 67 32.09 2.09 37.50
N SER A 68 33.34 2.36 37.87
CA SER A 68 33.83 3.62 38.39
C SER A 68 33.43 4.79 37.48
N ARG A 69 32.70 5.77 38.02
CA ARG A 69 32.44 7.05 37.35
C ARG A 69 33.77 7.80 37.15
N PRO A 70 34.15 8.20 35.93
CA PRO A 70 35.24 9.16 35.79
C PRO A 70 34.73 10.55 36.20
N ASN A 71 35.37 11.10 37.22
CA ASN A 71 35.20 12.48 37.65
C ASN A 71 36.02 13.36 36.70
N ALA A 72 35.39 14.07 35.78
CA ALA A 72 35.99 15.23 35.14
C ALA A 72 34.87 16.11 34.60
N ALA A 73 34.76 17.31 35.17
CA ALA A 73 34.05 18.42 34.56
C ALA A 73 34.69 18.70 33.19
N GLY A 74 34.08 18.17 32.14
CA GLY A 74 34.37 18.48 30.77
C GLY A 74 33.03 18.53 30.08
N ASP A 75 32.64 19.72 29.67
CA ASP A 75 31.39 19.98 28.96
C ASP A 75 31.29 19.02 27.76
N ILE A 76 30.50 17.95 27.89
CA ILE A 76 29.97 17.25 26.73
C ILE A 76 28.95 18.21 26.14
N LYS A 77 29.43 19.16 25.34
CA LYS A 77 28.57 20.05 24.61
C LYS A 77 27.63 19.19 23.78
N LEU A 78 26.34 19.44 23.95
CA LEU A 78 25.25 18.96 23.11
C LEU A 78 25.34 19.61 21.71
N ASP A 79 26.50 19.54 21.06
CA ASP A 79 26.76 20.21 19.78
C ASP A 79 26.23 19.37 18.59
N PHE A 80 25.96 18.08 18.79
CA PHE A 80 25.53 17.16 17.74
C PHE A 80 24.15 17.51 17.12
N VAL A 81 23.30 18.23 17.85
CA VAL A 81 21.96 18.61 17.36
C VAL A 81 22.00 19.87 16.48
N SER A 82 23.06 20.68 16.57
CA SER A 82 23.14 21.97 15.86
C SER A 82 23.69 21.87 14.43
N GLU A 83 24.51 20.85 14.13
CA GLU A 83 25.02 20.57 12.78
C GLU A 83 24.02 19.79 11.91
N LEU A 84 23.02 19.16 12.51
CA LEU A 84 21.81 18.70 11.82
C LEU A 84 20.85 19.88 11.55
N ARG A 85 21.40 21.02 11.10
CA ARG A 85 20.67 21.88 10.17
C ARG A 85 20.53 21.06 8.90
N LEU A 86 19.48 20.25 8.87
CA LEU A 86 18.92 19.67 7.67
C LEU A 86 18.74 20.86 6.72
N SER A 87 19.70 21.08 5.82
CA SER A 87 19.50 22.03 4.74
C SER A 87 18.18 21.60 4.10
N PRO A 88 17.17 22.47 3.95
CA PRO A 88 15.94 22.11 3.27
C PRO A 88 16.21 22.03 1.76
N LYS A 89 17.25 21.27 1.37
CA LYS A 89 17.20 20.49 0.16
C LYS A 89 16.15 19.44 0.45
N MET A 90 14.88 19.82 0.30
CA MET A 90 13.78 18.89 0.22
C MET A 90 14.22 17.88 -0.83
N THR A 91 14.66 16.70 -0.37
CA THR A 91 15.08 15.63 -1.25
C THR A 91 13.87 15.35 -2.10
N LYS A 92 13.97 15.68 -3.39
CA LYS A 92 12.86 15.55 -4.32
C LYS A 92 12.44 14.09 -4.27
N LEU A 93 11.23 13.82 -3.78
CA LEU A 93 10.68 12.47 -3.79
C LEU A 93 10.49 12.05 -5.25
N GLU A 94 10.75 10.78 -5.53
CA GLU A 94 10.49 10.22 -6.85
C GLU A 94 8.98 10.24 -7.14
N ASP A 95 8.63 10.60 -8.36
CA ASP A 95 7.24 10.51 -8.82
C ASP A 95 6.88 9.03 -8.99
N VAL A 96 5.72 8.63 -8.44
CA VAL A 96 5.24 7.24 -8.48
C VAL A 96 4.00 7.14 -9.36
N TYR A 97 3.99 6.14 -10.24
CA TYR A 97 2.94 5.94 -11.23
C TYR A 97 2.33 4.55 -11.14
N ILE A 98 1.02 4.46 -11.35
CA ILE A 98 0.30 3.18 -11.51
C ILE A 98 0.26 2.86 -13.00
N VAL A 99 0.98 1.82 -13.41
CA VAL A 99 1.11 1.41 -14.82
C VAL A 99 0.07 0.37 -15.24
N SER A 100 -0.48 -0.40 -14.30
CA SER A 100 -1.59 -1.31 -14.52
C SER A 100 -2.41 -1.51 -13.25
N ALA A 101 -3.71 -1.76 -13.40
CA ALA A 101 -4.62 -2.06 -12.30
C ALA A 101 -5.72 -3.00 -12.78
N VAL A 102 -5.92 -4.12 -12.08
CA VAL A 102 -6.90 -5.16 -12.39
C VAL A 102 -7.48 -5.75 -11.13
N ARG A 103 -8.62 -6.44 -11.25
CA ARG A 103 -9.24 -7.20 -10.17
C ARG A 103 -10.03 -8.36 -10.73
N THR A 104 -10.27 -9.37 -9.91
CA THR A 104 -11.31 -10.38 -10.17
C THR A 104 -12.71 -9.75 -10.06
N PRO A 105 -13.75 -10.44 -10.54
CA PRO A 105 -15.11 -10.27 -10.01
C PRO A 105 -15.14 -10.41 -8.49
N ILE A 106 -16.20 -9.95 -7.84
CA ILE A 106 -16.44 -10.21 -6.41
C ILE A 106 -17.55 -11.25 -6.33
N ALA A 107 -17.28 -12.38 -5.67
CA ALA A 107 -18.25 -13.46 -5.50
C ALA A 107 -18.92 -13.37 -4.13
N SER A 108 -20.17 -13.82 -4.04
CA SER A 108 -20.88 -13.97 -2.76
C SER A 108 -20.20 -15.04 -1.89
N PHE A 109 -20.38 -14.92 -0.57
CA PHE A 109 -19.89 -15.91 0.38
C PHE A 109 -20.36 -17.33 0.02
N ARG A 110 -19.42 -18.29 -0.01
CA ARG A 110 -19.64 -19.68 -0.45
C ARG A 110 -20.14 -19.82 -1.90
N GLY A 111 -19.97 -18.79 -2.74
CA GLY A 111 -20.34 -18.77 -4.15
C GLY A 111 -19.24 -19.29 -5.08
N SER A 112 -19.06 -18.61 -6.21
CA SER A 112 -18.24 -19.08 -7.34
C SER A 112 -16.75 -19.27 -7.03
N PHE A 113 -16.20 -18.61 -6.01
CA PHE A 113 -14.79 -18.73 -5.62
C PHE A 113 -14.54 -19.62 -4.40
N LYS A 114 -15.55 -20.38 -3.93
CA LYS A 114 -15.42 -21.21 -2.71
C LYS A 114 -14.31 -22.26 -2.73
N THR A 115 -13.83 -22.64 -3.92
CA THR A 115 -12.76 -23.65 -4.10
C THR A 115 -11.39 -23.01 -4.30
N LEU A 116 -11.30 -21.68 -4.39
CA LEU A 116 -10.06 -20.94 -4.58
C LEU A 116 -9.62 -20.36 -3.23
N THR A 117 -8.31 -20.41 -2.98
CA THR A 117 -7.72 -19.73 -1.82
C THR A 117 -7.49 -18.25 -2.14
N SER A 118 -7.28 -17.44 -1.09
CA SER A 118 -6.84 -16.06 -1.24
C SER A 118 -5.54 -15.95 -2.04
N VAL A 119 -4.63 -16.92 -1.88
CA VAL A 119 -3.40 -16.99 -2.69
C VAL A 119 -3.72 -17.19 -4.18
N ASP A 120 -4.66 -18.08 -4.51
CA ASP A 120 -5.00 -18.37 -5.92
C ASP A 120 -5.60 -17.15 -6.61
N LEU A 121 -6.51 -16.44 -5.94
CA LEU A 121 -7.09 -15.19 -6.44
C LEU A 121 -6.00 -14.12 -6.62
N GLY A 122 -5.09 -13.99 -5.64
CA GLY A 122 -3.93 -13.11 -5.71
C GLY A 122 -3.01 -13.40 -6.89
N VAL A 123 -2.74 -14.68 -7.19
CA VAL A 123 -1.91 -15.10 -8.34
C VAL A 123 -2.56 -14.74 -9.67
N ILE A 124 -3.88 -14.93 -9.79
CA ILE A 124 -4.62 -14.58 -11.02
C ILE A 124 -4.46 -13.09 -11.33
N VAL A 125 -4.70 -12.21 -10.34
CA VAL A 125 -4.60 -10.76 -10.57
C VAL A 125 -3.15 -10.30 -10.73
N ALA A 126 -2.19 -10.91 -10.04
CA ALA A 126 -0.77 -10.58 -10.15
C ALA A 126 -0.26 -10.84 -11.58
N LYS A 127 -0.53 -12.03 -12.13
CA LYS A 127 -0.14 -12.38 -13.51
C LYS A 127 -0.78 -11.43 -14.53
N GLU A 128 -2.06 -11.14 -14.37
CA GLU A 128 -2.77 -10.24 -15.29
C GLU A 128 -2.26 -8.80 -15.18
N ALA A 129 -1.97 -8.30 -13.97
CA ALA A 129 -1.42 -6.96 -13.75
C ALA A 129 -0.04 -6.82 -14.41
N ILE A 130 0.85 -7.80 -14.22
CA ILE A 130 2.18 -7.83 -14.84
C ILE A 130 2.05 -7.88 -16.36
N SER A 131 1.18 -8.74 -16.89
CA SER A 131 0.93 -8.85 -18.33
C SER A 131 0.42 -7.55 -18.94
N ARG A 132 -0.57 -6.88 -18.31
CA ARG A 132 -1.12 -5.61 -18.80
C ARG A 132 -0.15 -4.44 -18.68
N ALA A 133 0.76 -4.48 -17.71
CA ALA A 133 1.83 -3.51 -17.61
C ALA A 133 2.88 -3.67 -18.72
N GLY A 134 2.91 -4.81 -19.42
CA GLY A 134 3.88 -5.08 -20.48
C GLY A 134 5.30 -5.28 -19.96
N ILE A 135 5.46 -5.66 -18.69
CA ILE A 135 6.75 -5.92 -18.05
C ILE A 135 6.95 -7.42 -17.82
N LYS A 136 8.19 -7.84 -17.58
CA LYS A 136 8.48 -9.22 -17.21
C LYS A 136 8.42 -9.40 -15.69
N PRO A 137 8.05 -10.60 -15.17
CA PRO A 137 8.02 -10.85 -13.73
C PRO A 137 9.34 -10.57 -13.02
N GLU A 138 10.48 -10.76 -13.69
CA GLU A 138 11.82 -10.51 -13.12
C GLU A 138 12.10 -9.01 -12.88
N ASN A 139 11.29 -8.12 -13.46
CA ASN A 139 11.38 -6.69 -13.19
C ASN A 139 10.77 -6.29 -11.84
N VAL A 140 9.96 -7.16 -11.21
CA VAL A 140 9.31 -6.85 -9.93
C VAL A 140 10.27 -7.10 -8.77
N GLU A 141 10.68 -6.03 -8.09
CA GLU A 141 11.66 -6.05 -7.00
C GLU A 141 11.02 -6.29 -5.62
N GLU A 142 9.72 -6.02 -5.50
CA GLU A 142 8.97 -6.15 -4.26
C GLU A 142 7.50 -6.47 -4.53
N THR A 143 6.93 -7.40 -3.77
CA THR A 143 5.48 -7.66 -3.75
C THR A 143 4.92 -7.37 -2.36
N ILE A 144 3.88 -6.55 -2.28
CA ILE A 144 3.19 -6.24 -1.02
C ILE A 144 1.73 -6.62 -1.15
N THR A 145 1.26 -7.50 -0.27
CA THR A 145 -0.12 -7.99 -0.32
C THR A 145 -0.89 -7.59 0.92
N GLY A 146 -2.03 -6.92 0.73
CA GLY A 146 -3.02 -6.70 1.78
C GLY A 146 -3.94 -7.91 1.92
N SER A 147 -3.98 -8.52 3.09
CA SER A 147 -4.87 -9.65 3.43
C SER A 147 -5.11 -9.69 4.94
N VAL A 148 -6.36 -9.94 5.35
CA VAL A 148 -6.77 -9.88 6.76
C VAL A 148 -6.77 -11.28 7.38
N LEU A 149 -7.52 -12.22 6.80
CA LEU A 149 -7.68 -13.57 7.36
C LEU A 149 -6.73 -14.55 6.67
N THR A 150 -5.48 -14.56 7.12
CA THR A 150 -4.42 -15.41 6.54
C THR A 150 -4.38 -16.84 7.13
N ALA A 151 -5.32 -17.18 8.02
CA ALA A 151 -5.43 -18.51 8.58
C ALA A 151 -5.63 -19.54 7.47
N ASN A 152 -4.92 -20.67 7.56
CA ASN A 152 -4.95 -21.75 6.57
C ASN A 152 -4.53 -21.36 5.13
N CYS A 153 -3.92 -20.18 4.94
CA CYS A 153 -3.36 -19.78 3.64
C CYS A 153 -1.88 -20.15 3.47
N GLY A 154 -1.26 -20.79 4.47
CA GLY A 154 0.19 -21.07 4.51
C GLY A 154 1.02 -19.86 4.94
N GLN A 155 2.35 -19.98 4.87
CA GLN A 155 3.26 -18.90 5.27
C GLN A 155 3.26 -17.78 4.23
N ASN A 156 3.16 -16.53 4.70
CA ASN A 156 3.30 -15.30 3.92
C ASN A 156 2.59 -15.35 2.54
N VAL A 157 1.30 -15.00 2.53
CA VAL A 157 0.44 -14.95 1.34
C VAL A 157 1.11 -14.21 0.18
N SER A 158 1.74 -13.08 0.44
CA SER A 158 2.44 -12.29 -0.57
C SER A 158 3.59 -13.05 -1.25
N ARG A 159 4.39 -13.79 -0.48
CA ARG A 159 5.49 -14.59 -1.03
C ARG A 159 4.97 -15.73 -1.92
N GLN A 160 3.88 -16.38 -1.52
CA GLN A 160 3.26 -17.40 -2.36
C GLN A 160 2.72 -16.82 -3.67
N ILE A 161 2.07 -15.65 -3.62
CA ILE A 161 1.58 -14.95 -4.81
C ILE A 161 2.75 -14.61 -5.74
N ALA A 162 3.83 -14.03 -5.20
CA ALA A 162 4.99 -13.62 -6.00
C ALA A 162 5.61 -14.82 -6.75
N LEU A 163 5.96 -15.88 -6.02
CA LEU A 163 6.59 -17.06 -6.61
C LEU A 163 5.69 -17.76 -7.64
N LYS A 164 4.41 -17.97 -7.31
CA LYS A 164 3.44 -18.58 -8.25
C LYS A 164 3.13 -17.69 -9.46
N SER A 165 3.45 -16.39 -9.40
CA SER A 165 3.34 -15.42 -10.50
C SER A 165 4.60 -15.34 -11.37
N GLY A 166 5.64 -16.11 -11.06
CA GLY A 166 6.90 -16.13 -11.80
C GLY A 166 7.91 -15.07 -11.37
N ILE A 167 7.63 -14.33 -10.28
CA ILE A 167 8.59 -13.37 -9.71
C ILE A 167 9.73 -14.15 -9.05
N PRO A 168 11.00 -13.78 -9.30
CA PRO A 168 12.15 -14.54 -8.82
C PRO A 168 12.28 -14.55 -7.30
N GLU A 169 12.95 -15.57 -6.78
CA GLU A 169 13.16 -15.73 -5.33
C GLU A 169 13.95 -14.58 -4.69
N SER A 170 14.78 -13.89 -5.47
CA SER A 170 15.54 -12.70 -5.04
C SER A 170 14.66 -11.48 -4.75
N SER A 171 13.40 -11.46 -5.22
CA SER A 171 12.44 -10.39 -4.96
C SER A 171 11.90 -10.47 -3.53
N ASN A 172 11.67 -9.31 -2.91
CA ASN A 172 11.08 -9.23 -1.58
C ASN A 172 9.57 -9.43 -1.63
N ALA A 173 8.98 -10.08 -0.62
CA ALA A 173 7.52 -10.17 -0.54
C ALA A 173 7.02 -10.21 0.91
N PHE A 174 6.02 -9.40 1.24
CA PHE A 174 5.43 -9.42 2.58
C PHE A 174 3.94 -9.09 2.58
N THR A 175 3.24 -9.68 3.55
CA THR A 175 1.81 -9.50 3.74
C THR A 175 1.58 -8.45 4.83
N VAL A 176 0.69 -7.49 4.57
CA VAL A 176 0.30 -6.45 5.53
C VAL A 176 -1.16 -6.59 5.91
N ASN A 177 -1.43 -6.47 7.21
CA ASN A 177 -2.78 -6.48 7.75
C ASN A 177 -3.06 -5.14 8.44
N LYS A 178 -4.02 -4.41 7.87
CA LYS A 178 -4.65 -3.22 8.44
C LYS A 178 -6.17 -3.29 8.24
N VAL A 179 -6.75 -4.47 8.52
CA VAL A 179 -8.17 -4.79 8.37
C VAL A 179 -8.66 -4.40 6.95
N CYS A 180 -9.79 -3.72 6.81
CA CYS A 180 -10.36 -3.31 5.53
C CYS A 180 -9.43 -2.39 4.70
N SER A 181 -8.45 -1.75 5.34
CA SER A 181 -7.48 -0.88 4.69
C SER A 181 -6.15 -1.57 4.32
N SER A 182 -6.08 -2.90 4.40
CA SER A 182 -4.84 -3.67 4.15
C SER A 182 -4.28 -3.44 2.75
N SER A 183 -5.12 -3.46 1.71
CA SER A 183 -4.69 -3.25 0.32
C SER A 183 -4.21 -1.81 0.08
N LEU A 184 -4.90 -0.82 0.64
CA LEU A 184 -4.47 0.57 0.57
C LEU A 184 -3.17 0.78 1.35
N LYS A 185 -2.99 0.11 2.49
CA LYS A 185 -1.73 0.15 3.24
C LYS A 185 -0.60 -0.49 2.45
N ALA A 186 -0.84 -1.59 1.74
CA ALA A 186 0.14 -2.19 0.84
C ALA A 186 0.57 -1.19 -0.25
N LEU A 187 -0.39 -0.48 -0.86
CA LEU A 187 -0.11 0.57 -1.84
C LEU A 187 0.74 1.70 -1.24
N ILE A 188 0.36 2.21 -0.07
CA ILE A 188 1.11 3.28 0.62
C ILE A 188 2.55 2.86 0.90
N LEU A 189 2.77 1.62 1.37
CA LEU A 189 4.12 1.12 1.66
C LEU A 189 4.98 1.00 0.39
N ALA A 190 4.41 0.49 -0.71
CA ALA A 190 5.10 0.42 -2.00
C ALA A 190 5.44 1.82 -2.51
N THR A 191 4.49 2.75 -2.44
CA THR A 191 4.71 4.15 -2.85
C THR A 191 5.82 4.79 -2.04
N GLN A 192 5.85 4.61 -0.72
CA GLN A 192 6.93 5.13 0.13
C GLN A 192 8.29 4.53 -0.23
N SER A 193 8.35 3.21 -0.47
CA SER A 193 9.56 2.52 -0.94
C SER A 193 10.09 3.09 -2.26
N GLN A 194 9.20 3.36 -3.22
CA GLN A 194 9.54 3.93 -4.52
C GLN A 194 9.91 5.42 -4.43
N GLN A 195 9.18 6.22 -3.66
CA GLN A 195 9.47 7.64 -3.42
C GLN A 195 10.87 7.86 -2.82
N LEU A 196 11.32 6.91 -1.98
CA LEU A 196 12.63 6.91 -1.36
C LEU A 196 13.73 6.29 -2.24
N GLY A 197 13.39 5.79 -3.44
CA GLY A 197 14.33 5.15 -4.36
C GLY A 197 14.82 3.76 -3.90
N VAL A 198 14.17 3.13 -2.92
CA VAL A 198 14.54 1.80 -2.39
C VAL A 198 14.15 0.69 -3.37
N ARG A 199 13.04 0.88 -4.07
CA ARG A 199 12.53 -0.03 -5.10
C ARG A 199 12.09 0.77 -6.31
N LYS A 200 12.23 0.20 -7.51
CA LYS A 200 11.77 0.84 -8.76
C LYS A 200 10.40 0.32 -9.19
N ILE A 201 10.19 -1.00 -9.10
CA ILE A 201 8.96 -1.65 -9.54
C ILE A 201 8.47 -2.57 -8.42
N SER A 202 7.31 -2.24 -7.88
CA SER A 202 6.62 -3.04 -6.87
C SER A 202 5.28 -3.53 -7.40
N LEU A 203 4.94 -4.78 -7.09
CA LEU A 203 3.61 -5.34 -7.29
C LEU A 203 2.79 -5.17 -5.99
N VAL A 204 1.62 -4.55 -6.10
CA VAL A 204 0.70 -4.41 -4.97
C VAL A 204 -0.54 -5.25 -5.23
N VAL A 205 -0.91 -6.09 -4.26
CA VAL A 205 -2.08 -6.98 -4.35
C VAL A 205 -2.97 -6.79 -3.13
N GLY A 206 -4.28 -6.89 -3.31
CA GLY A 206 -5.25 -7.07 -2.22
C GLY A 206 -6.00 -8.36 -2.47
N THR A 207 -6.10 -9.22 -1.46
CA THR A 207 -6.80 -10.50 -1.59
C THR A 207 -7.38 -10.98 -0.28
N GLU A 208 -8.53 -11.65 -0.37
CA GLU A 208 -9.30 -12.23 0.72
C GLU A 208 -10.07 -13.46 0.22
#